data_AF-A0AAN6XHJ2-F1
#
_entry.id   AF-A0AAN6XHJ2-F1
#
_cell.length_a   1.000
_cell.length_b   1.000
_cell.length_c   1.000
_cell.angle_alpha   90.00
_cell.angle_beta   90.00
_cell.angle_gamma   90.00
#
_symmetry.space_group_name_H-M   'P 1'
#
loop_
_entity.id
_entity.type
_entity.pdbx_description
1 polymer ?
#
loop_
_entity_poly.entity_id
_entity_poly.type
_entity_poly.pdbx_seq_one_letter_code
_entity_poly.pdbx_strand_id
1 'polypeptide(L)'
;MHAFAIITTLCLALATAAPVEDAQTSPNLEARQNSFQYRFYRDSNCNHNAAPDSTFPRNGTPPGQGVKGQCYSAPTGTNWQRVEVDQYTETLITFCNVNCQGSGSAYQGGNTACHVPFPGCAIGSFKIV
;
A
#
# COMPACT_ATOMS: atom_id res chain seq x y z
N MET A 1 -76.73 35.22 17.66
CA MET A 1 -76.40 35.57 16.26
C MET A 1 -75.17 36.47 16.30
N HIS A 2 -74.22 36.25 15.39
CA HIS A 2 -72.86 36.82 15.28
C HIS A 2 -71.83 36.10 16.18
N ALA A 3 -71.06 35.09 15.77
CA ALA A 3 -70.20 34.83 14.59
C ALA A 3 -68.74 35.25 14.80
N PHE A 4 -67.85 34.48 14.16
CA PHE A 4 -66.40 34.61 13.95
C PHE A 4 -65.49 34.12 15.09
N ALA A 5 -64.35 33.46 14.83
CA ALA A 5 -63.84 32.64 13.73
C ALA A 5 -62.55 32.03 14.29
N ILE A 6 -62.32 30.73 14.08
CA ILE A 6 -61.15 30.00 14.58
C ILE A 6 -59.98 30.30 13.63
N ILE A 7 -58.96 31.01 14.12
CA ILE A 7 -57.70 31.21 13.39
C ILE A 7 -56.73 30.12 13.85
N THR A 8 -56.63 29.06 13.07
CA THR A 8 -55.61 28.01 13.24
C THR A 8 -54.33 28.50 12.59
N THR A 9 -53.38 28.99 13.38
CA THR A 9 -52.05 29.40 12.89
C THR A 9 -51.24 28.16 12.50
N LEU A 10 -50.92 28.08 11.21
CA LEU A 10 -50.04 27.12 10.56
C LEU A 10 -48.58 27.43 10.93
N CYS A 11 -47.95 26.62 11.78
CA CYS A 11 -46.49 26.67 11.97
C CYS A 11 -45.81 25.90 10.84
N LEU A 12 -45.33 26.64 9.83
CA LEU A 12 -44.43 26.15 8.80
C LEU A 12 -43.02 26.02 9.40
N ALA A 13 -42.60 24.80 9.73
CA ALA A 13 -41.22 24.55 10.13
C ALA A 13 -40.33 24.59 8.87
N LEU A 14 -39.52 25.65 8.73
CA LEU A 14 -38.41 25.67 7.79
C LEU A 14 -37.37 24.63 8.24
N ALA A 15 -37.31 23.50 7.55
CA ALA A 15 -36.17 22.60 7.64
C ALA A 15 -34.99 23.26 6.92
N THR A 16 -34.06 23.86 7.67
CA THR A 16 -32.75 24.23 7.14
C THR A 16 -31.96 22.94 6.92
N ALA A 17 -31.82 22.53 5.66
CA ALA A 17 -30.87 21.49 5.28
C ALA A 17 -29.47 21.97 5.71
N ALA A 18 -28.86 21.25 6.65
CA ALA A 18 -27.45 21.45 6.97
C ALA A 18 -26.63 21.15 5.71
N PRO A 19 -25.58 21.94 5.42
CA PRO A 19 -24.68 21.62 4.32
C PRO A 19 -24.10 20.23 4.59
N VAL A 20 -24.22 19.35 3.61
CA VAL A 20 -23.52 18.07 3.59
C VAL A 20 -22.05 18.42 3.57
N GLU A 21 -21.37 18.28 4.71
CA GLU A 21 -19.93 18.42 4.79
C GLU A 21 -19.35 17.34 3.88
N ASP A 22 -18.75 17.79 2.77
CA ASP A 22 -17.96 16.96 1.87
C ASP A 22 -17.09 16.02 2.70
N ALA A 23 -17.12 14.74 2.35
CA ALA A 23 -16.17 13.78 2.88
C ALA A 23 -14.77 14.23 2.44
N GLN A 24 -14.12 15.08 3.25
CA GLN A 24 -12.72 15.39 3.13
C GLN A 24 -11.97 14.07 3.30
N THR A 25 -11.59 13.47 2.17
CA THR A 25 -10.55 12.46 2.11
C THR A 25 -9.35 13.05 2.84
N SER A 26 -9.13 12.61 4.08
CA SER A 26 -8.00 13.10 4.86
C SER A 26 -6.75 12.77 4.04
N PRO A 27 -5.87 13.74 3.73
CA PRO A 27 -4.63 13.48 2.98
C PRO A 27 -3.77 12.38 3.64
N ASN A 28 -4.03 12.09 4.92
CA ASN A 28 -3.43 11.01 5.68
C ASN A 28 -3.94 9.62 5.26
N LEU A 29 -5.20 9.49 4.80
CA LEU A 29 -5.76 8.21 4.34
C LEU A 29 -5.18 7.82 2.97
N GLU A 30 -5.10 8.75 2.01
CA GLU A 30 -4.49 8.49 0.70
C GLU A 30 -2.99 8.19 0.83
N ALA A 31 -2.28 8.93 1.69
CA ALA A 31 -0.88 8.65 1.97
C ALA A 31 -0.68 7.24 2.56
N ARG A 32 -1.55 6.81 3.47
CA ARG A 32 -1.53 5.45 4.04
C ARG A 32 -1.91 4.36 3.05
N GLN A 33 -2.86 4.63 2.16
CA GLN A 33 -3.26 3.69 1.10
C GLN A 33 -2.14 3.52 0.06
N ASN A 34 -1.31 4.54 -0.14
CA ASN A 34 -0.18 4.49 -1.07
C ASN A 34 1.15 4.08 -0.43
N SER A 35 1.25 4.01 0.91
CA SER A 35 2.46 3.60 1.61
C SER A 35 2.48 2.09 1.90
N PHE A 36 3.64 1.47 1.82
CA PHE A 36 3.83 0.06 2.16
C PHE A 36 5.15 -0.15 2.90
N GLN A 37 5.31 -1.31 3.51
CA GLN A 37 6.56 -1.76 4.11
C GLN A 37 7.17 -2.89 3.28
N TYR A 38 8.50 -2.97 3.27
CA TYR A 38 9.18 -4.02 2.54
C TYR A 38 10.46 -4.53 3.20
N ARG A 39 10.80 -5.78 2.87
CA ARG A 39 12.09 -6.42 3.19
C ARG A 39 12.53 -7.35 2.08
N PHE A 40 13.81 -7.35 1.75
CA PHE A 40 14.42 -8.39 0.92
C PHE A 40 14.93 -9.53 1.78
N TYR A 41 14.87 -10.76 1.25
CA TYR A 41 15.41 -11.95 1.89
C TYR A 41 16.30 -12.74 0.93
N ARG A 42 17.36 -13.33 1.48
CA ARG A 42 18.23 -14.28 0.77
C ARG A 42 17.64 -15.69 0.74
N ASP A 43 16.77 -16.00 1.68
CA ASP A 43 16.06 -17.28 1.74
C ASP A 43 14.82 -17.30 0.84
N SER A 44 14.26 -18.49 0.64
CA SER A 44 13.12 -18.71 -0.25
C SER A 44 11.76 -18.43 0.39
N ASN A 45 11.69 -18.06 1.67
CA ASN A 45 10.44 -18.14 2.44
C ASN A 45 10.10 -16.86 3.23
N CYS A 46 10.82 -15.75 3.02
CA CYS A 46 10.67 -14.52 3.80
C CYS A 46 10.71 -14.78 5.31
N ASN A 47 11.73 -15.52 5.76
CA ASN A 47 11.80 -15.94 7.15
C ASN A 47 12.21 -14.79 8.08
N HIS A 48 11.27 -14.30 8.89
CA HIS A 48 11.53 -13.26 9.90
C HIS A 48 12.46 -13.71 11.03
N ASN A 49 12.74 -15.01 11.15
CA ASN A 49 13.71 -15.56 12.09
C ASN A 49 15.07 -15.83 11.42
N ALA A 50 15.27 -15.40 10.17
CA ALA A 50 16.54 -15.57 9.49
C ALA A 50 17.65 -14.76 10.17
N ALA A 51 18.90 -15.14 9.89
CA ALA A 51 20.06 -14.45 10.45
C ALA A 51 20.01 -12.94 10.14
N PRO A 52 20.58 -12.06 10.98
CA PRO A 52 20.54 -10.62 10.75
C PRO A 52 20.95 -10.20 9.34
N ASP A 53 21.99 -10.82 8.79
CA ASP A 53 22.55 -10.47 7.48
C ASP A 53 21.84 -11.09 6.28
N SER A 54 20.82 -11.93 6.48
CA SER A 54 20.07 -12.53 5.37
C SER A 54 18.87 -11.70 4.92
N THR A 55 18.63 -10.55 5.55
CA THR A 55 17.54 -9.64 5.19
C THR A 55 18.04 -8.22 4.92
N PHE A 56 17.29 -7.46 4.13
CA PHE A 56 17.45 -6.01 4.05
C PHE A 56 16.10 -5.27 4.14
N PRO A 57 15.92 -4.32 5.06
CA PRO A 57 16.83 -3.98 6.16
C PRO A 57 17.16 -5.17 7.07
N ARG A 58 18.29 -5.10 7.78
CA ARG A 58 18.85 -6.17 8.61
C ARG A 58 17.80 -6.67 9.62
N ASN A 59 17.78 -7.96 9.94
CA ASN A 59 16.78 -8.47 10.89
C ASN A 59 16.95 -7.79 12.25
N GLY A 60 15.84 -7.51 12.92
CA GLY A 60 15.80 -6.68 14.14
C GLY A 60 15.80 -5.16 13.92
N THR A 61 15.90 -4.69 12.67
CA THR A 61 15.67 -3.27 12.32
C THR A 61 14.27 -3.07 11.71
N PRO A 62 13.66 -1.88 11.79
CA PRO A 62 12.38 -1.61 11.13
C PRO A 62 12.41 -1.93 9.62
N PRO A 63 11.27 -2.35 9.03
CA PRO A 63 11.22 -2.62 7.60
C PRO A 63 11.39 -1.32 6.80
N GLY A 64 11.81 -1.46 5.54
CA GLY A 64 11.86 -0.34 4.61
C GLY A 64 10.47 0.24 4.41
N GLN A 65 10.37 1.54 4.21
CA GLN A 65 9.11 2.21 3.88
C GLN A 65 9.11 2.56 2.39
N GLY A 66 8.00 2.27 1.73
CA GLY A 66 7.81 2.51 0.31
C GLY A 66 6.51 3.25 0.02
N VAL A 67 6.43 3.76 -1.20
CA VAL A 67 5.27 4.44 -1.77
C VAL A 67 5.01 3.81 -3.14
N LYS A 68 3.75 3.48 -3.42
CA LYS A 68 3.31 2.92 -4.70
C LYS A 68 3.78 3.80 -5.86
N GLY A 69 4.08 3.17 -7.00
CA GLY A 69 4.60 3.88 -8.17
C GLY A 69 6.11 4.16 -8.16
N GLN A 70 6.78 4.08 -7.00
CA GLN A 70 8.23 4.27 -6.88
C GLN A 70 9.00 2.96 -7.06
N CYS A 71 10.26 3.09 -7.49
CA CYS A 71 11.17 1.96 -7.63
C CYS A 71 12.05 1.81 -6.39
N TYR A 72 12.20 0.58 -5.90
CA TYR A 72 13.04 0.26 -4.75
C TYR A 72 14.10 -0.77 -5.14
N SER A 73 15.36 -0.35 -5.08
CA SER A 73 16.52 -1.20 -5.42
C SER A 73 16.95 -2.05 -4.23
N ALA A 74 17.25 -3.31 -4.50
CA ALA A 74 17.88 -4.19 -3.53
C ALA A 74 19.35 -3.78 -3.35
N PRO A 75 19.93 -3.95 -2.14
CA PRO A 75 21.35 -3.70 -1.93
C PRO A 75 22.23 -4.59 -2.80
N THR A 76 23.37 -4.07 -3.24
CA THR A 76 24.34 -4.80 -4.04
C THR A 76 25.16 -5.79 -3.21
N GLY A 77 25.82 -6.74 -3.87
CA GLY A 77 26.69 -7.73 -3.23
C GLY A 77 25.95 -8.92 -2.62
N THR A 78 24.69 -9.14 -2.97
CA THR A 78 23.87 -10.26 -2.50
C THR A 78 22.84 -10.66 -3.55
N ASN A 79 22.59 -11.97 -3.66
CA ASN A 79 21.52 -12.52 -4.49
C ASN A 79 20.24 -12.63 -3.67
N TRP A 80 19.37 -11.64 -3.79
CA TRP A 80 18.08 -11.61 -3.11
C TRP A 80 17.08 -12.54 -3.80
N GLN A 81 16.47 -13.45 -3.04
CA GLN A 81 15.56 -14.47 -3.55
C GLN A 81 14.09 -14.13 -3.31
N ARG A 82 13.80 -13.24 -2.36
CA ARG A 82 12.46 -12.77 -2.07
C ARG A 82 12.42 -11.30 -1.72
N VAL A 83 11.26 -10.70 -1.99
CA VAL A 83 10.86 -9.43 -1.39
C VAL A 83 9.51 -9.63 -0.71
N GLU A 84 9.44 -9.26 0.55
CA GLU A 84 8.19 -9.19 1.29
C GLU A 84 7.61 -7.78 1.21
N VAL A 85 6.30 -7.69 1.03
CA VAL A 85 5.54 -6.44 1.08
C VAL A 85 4.26 -6.63 1.89
N ASP A 86 3.92 -5.68 2.76
CA ASP A 86 2.78 -5.77 3.69
C ASP A 86 1.41 -5.45 3.07
N GLN A 87 1.36 -5.06 1.79
CA GLN A 87 0.12 -4.74 1.07
C GLN A 87 -0.33 -5.85 0.12
N TYR A 88 -1.54 -6.34 0.36
CA TYR A 88 -2.04 -7.65 -0.10
C TYR A 88 -2.87 -7.63 -1.39
N THR A 89 -3.11 -6.47 -2.00
CA THR A 89 -4.10 -6.32 -3.09
C THR A 89 -3.55 -5.77 -4.39
N GLU A 90 -2.27 -5.40 -4.42
CA GLU A 90 -1.69 -4.68 -5.55
C GLU A 90 -0.78 -5.56 -6.40
N THR A 91 -0.48 -5.10 -7.62
CA THR A 91 0.43 -5.82 -8.50
C THR A 91 1.87 -5.40 -8.18
N LEU A 92 2.68 -6.37 -7.74
CA LEU A 92 4.11 -6.19 -7.58
C LEU A 92 4.86 -6.67 -8.82
N ILE A 93 5.75 -5.83 -9.31
CA ILE A 93 6.66 -6.13 -10.41
C ILE A 93 8.06 -6.24 -9.83
N THR A 94 8.71 -7.41 -9.96
CA THR A 94 10.14 -7.57 -9.67
C THR A 94 10.97 -7.41 -10.93
N PHE A 95 12.20 -6.95 -10.77
CA PHE A 95 13.20 -6.78 -11.82
C PHE A 95 14.48 -7.49 -11.42
N CYS A 96 15.14 -8.16 -12.37
CA CYS A 96 16.46 -8.73 -12.15
C CYS A 96 17.54 -7.65 -11.97
N ASN A 97 17.33 -6.46 -12.55
CA ASN A 97 18.23 -5.31 -12.48
C ASN A 97 17.87 -4.38 -11.32
N VAL A 98 18.84 -3.57 -10.88
CA VAL A 98 18.59 -2.45 -9.97
C VAL A 98 17.88 -1.30 -10.69
N ASN A 99 17.27 -0.39 -9.93
CA ASN A 99 16.63 0.84 -10.41
C ASN A 99 15.49 0.62 -11.41
N CYS A 100 14.82 -0.54 -11.37
CA CYS A 100 13.71 -0.92 -12.24
C CYS A 100 14.03 -0.71 -13.72
N GLN A 101 15.29 -0.96 -14.09
CA GLN A 101 15.74 -0.87 -15.47
C GLN A 101 15.24 -2.08 -16.27
N GLY A 102 14.93 -1.86 -17.55
CA GLY A 102 14.45 -2.90 -18.46
C GLY A 102 12.98 -3.26 -18.25
N SER A 103 12.58 -4.42 -18.79
CA SER A 103 11.22 -4.93 -18.66
C SER A 103 11.01 -5.60 -17.30
N GLY A 104 9.80 -5.42 -16.73
CA GLY A 104 9.38 -6.14 -15.54
C GLY A 104 9.59 -7.65 -15.72
N SER A 105 10.29 -8.27 -14.77
CA SER A 105 10.73 -9.66 -14.86
C SER A 105 9.67 -10.62 -14.32
N ALA A 106 9.00 -10.31 -13.21
CA ALA A 106 7.84 -11.07 -12.75
C ALA A 106 6.74 -10.17 -12.19
N TYR A 107 5.50 -10.41 -12.65
CA TYR A 107 4.29 -9.72 -12.21
C TYR A 107 3.53 -10.64 -11.26
N GLN A 108 3.30 -10.18 -10.03
CA GLN A 108 2.70 -10.97 -8.97
C GLN A 108 1.61 -10.16 -8.29
N GLY A 109 0.42 -10.75 -8.22
CA GLY A 109 -0.69 -10.25 -7.41
C GLY A 109 -1.28 -11.38 -6.57
N GLY A 110 -2.20 -11.03 -5.68
CA GLY A 110 -2.92 -11.98 -4.83
C GLY A 110 -2.41 -12.03 -3.39
N ASN A 111 -2.86 -13.05 -2.66
CA ASN A 111 -2.83 -13.12 -1.21
C ASN A 111 -1.48 -13.60 -0.62
N THR A 112 -0.34 -13.22 -1.19
CA THR A 112 0.97 -13.49 -0.59
C THR A 112 1.74 -12.20 -0.39
N ALA A 113 2.31 -12.04 0.81
CA ALA A 113 3.23 -10.94 1.10
C ALA A 113 4.65 -11.25 0.58
N CYS A 114 5.00 -12.52 0.34
CA CYS A 114 6.35 -12.94 -0.04
C CYS A 114 6.42 -13.22 -1.54
N HIS A 115 7.17 -12.39 -2.26
CA HIS A 115 7.24 -12.38 -3.72
C HIS A 115 8.59 -12.85 -4.24
N VAL A 116 8.60 -13.43 -5.44
CA VAL A 116 9.74 -14.10 -6.05
C VAL A 116 10.29 -13.32 -7.26
N PRO A 117 11.57 -13.50 -7.65
CA PRO A 117 12.07 -13.03 -8.93
C PRO A 117 11.55 -13.90 -10.09
N PHE A 118 11.79 -13.44 -11.32
CA PHE A 118 11.70 -14.31 -12.49
C PHE A 118 12.67 -15.50 -12.38
N PRO A 119 12.30 -16.70 -12.85
CA PRO A 119 13.19 -17.86 -12.83
C PRO A 119 14.56 -17.57 -13.45
N GLY A 120 15.63 -17.91 -12.73
CA GLY A 120 17.01 -17.74 -13.21
C GLY A 120 17.65 -16.38 -12.88
N CYS A 121 17.00 -15.51 -12.10
CA CYS A 121 17.62 -14.29 -11.61
C CYS A 121 17.35 -13.99 -10.12
N ALA A 122 18.18 -13.13 -9.53
CA ALA A 122 17.94 -12.54 -8.22
C ALA A 122 17.15 -11.23 -8.37
N ILE A 123 16.45 -10.81 -7.31
CA ILE A 123 15.75 -9.52 -7.29
C ILE A 123 16.79 -8.40 -7.18
N GLY A 124 16.88 -7.58 -8.24
CA GLY A 124 17.67 -6.34 -8.22
C GLY A 124 16.85 -5.13 -7.81
N SER A 125 15.55 -5.11 -8.12
CA SER A 125 14.62 -4.07 -7.66
C SER A 125 13.16 -4.52 -7.79
N PHE A 126 12.24 -3.75 -7.21
CA PHE A 126 10.81 -3.96 -7.38
C PHE A 126 10.04 -2.63 -7.41
N LYS A 127 8.80 -2.72 -7.89
CA LYS A 127 7.81 -1.63 -7.90
C LYS A 127 6.42 -2.21 -7.70
N ILE A 128 5.57 -1.50 -6.96
CA ILE A 128 4.13 -1.77 -6.87
C ILE A 128 3.41 -0.83 -7.84
N VAL A 129 2.53 -1.38 -8.66
CA VAL A 129 1.68 -0.66 -9.64
C VAL A 129 0.21 -0.87 -9.34
#